data_AF-A0A7Y7J5A3-F1
#
_entry.id   AF-A0A7Y7J5A3-F1
#
_cell.length_a   1.000
_cell.length_b   1.000
_cell.length_c   1.000
_cell.angle_alpha   90.00
_cell.angle_beta   90.00
_cell.angle_gamma   90.00
#
_symmetry.space_group_name_H-M   'P 1'
#
loop_
_entity.id
_entity.type
_entity.pdbx_description
1 polymer ?
#
loop_
_entity_poly.entity_id
_entity_poly.type
_entity_poly.pdbx_seq_one_letter_code
_entity_poly.pdbx_strand_id
1 'polypeptide(L)' 'MAWRANLDQHWHELADTYSPRDKRMFEYYLGACAGAFHARQLQLWQAVFPHGTVGRYDAPR' A
#
# COMPACT_ATOMS: atom_id res chain seq x y z
N MET A 1 -7.44 5.08 -0.27
CA MET A 1 -7.61 4.38 -1.57
C MET A 1 -6.86 5.11 -2.69
N ALA A 2 -5.61 5.51 -2.47
CA ALA A 2 -4.85 6.29 -3.46
C ALA A 2 -4.38 5.43 -4.64
N TRP A 3 -3.75 4.28 -4.36
CA TRP A 3 -3.23 3.41 -5.42
C TRP A 3 -4.31 2.83 -6.32
N ARG A 4 -5.48 2.47 -5.77
CA ARG A 4 -6.60 2.01 -6.60
C ARG A 4 -7.18 3.13 -7.47
N ALA A 5 -7.32 4.34 -6.93
CA ALA A 5 -7.75 5.50 -7.72
C ALA A 5 -6.77 5.81 -8.86
N ASN A 6 -5.46 5.75 -8.57
CA ASN A 6 -4.42 5.93 -9.59
C ASN A 6 -4.46 4.84 -10.66
N LEU A 7 -4.65 3.57 -10.27
CA LEU A 7 -4.80 2.47 -11.21
C LEU A 7 -5.99 2.73 -12.15
N ASP A 8 -7.14 3.14 -11.61
CA ASP A 8 -8.33 3.43 -12.41
C ASP A 8 -8.11 4.61 -13.36
N GLN A 9 -7.47 5.68 -12.89
CA GLN A 9 -7.15 6.87 -13.69
C GLN A 9 -6.19 6.56 -14.85
N HIS A 10 -5.17 5.75 -14.60
CA HIS A 10 -4.10 5.46 -15.56
C HIS A 10 -4.27 4.11 -16.28
N TRP A 11 -5.39 3.41 -16.10
CA TRP A 11 -5.60 2.11 -16.74
C TRP A 11 -5.50 2.17 -18.27
N HIS A 12 -5.93 3.28 -18.87
CA HIS A 12 -5.86 3.49 -20.31
C HIS A 12 -4.43 3.38 -20.88
N GLU A 13 -3.40 3.69 -20.08
CA GLU A 13 -1.99 3.57 -20.47
C GLU A 13 -1.48 2.12 -20.39
N LEU A 14 -2.15 1.28 -19.62
CA LEU A 14 -1.75 -0.09 -19.30
C LEU A 14 -2.56 -1.15 -20.06
N ALA A 15 -3.74 -0.77 -20.57
CA ALA A 15 -4.72 -1.68 -21.16
C ALA A 15 -4.22 -2.45 -22.39
N ASP A 16 -3.21 -1.93 -23.09
CA ASP A 16 -2.60 -2.62 -24.25
C ASP A 16 -1.64 -3.74 -23.84
N THR A 17 -1.07 -3.66 -22.64
CA THR A 17 -0.10 -4.63 -22.12
C THR A 17 -0.75 -5.65 -21.19
N TYR A 18 -1.82 -5.26 -20.49
CA TYR A 18 -2.46 -6.07 -19.46
C TYR A 18 -3.91 -6.35 -19.77
N SER A 19 -4.38 -7.54 -19.39
CA SER A 19 -5.75 -7.93 -19.63
C SER A 19 -6.72 -7.32 -18.61
N PRO A 20 -8.03 -7.23 -18.93
CA PRO A 20 -9.06 -6.87 -17.96
C PRO A 20 -9.14 -7.84 -16.75
N ARG A 21 -8.62 -9.06 -16.89
CA ARG A 21 -8.50 -10.00 -15.76
C ARG A 21 -7.43 -9.53 -14.77
N ASP A 22 -6.30 -9.05 -15.27
CA ASP A 22 -5.20 -8.56 -14.43
C ASP A 22 -5.63 -7.31 -13.66
N LYS A 23 -6.38 -6.40 -14.32
CA LYS A 23 -6.98 -5.24 -13.65
C LYS A 23 -7.83 -5.66 -12.45
N ARG A 24 -8.79 -6.57 -12.67
CA ARG A 24 -9.71 -7.05 -11.63
C ARG A 24 -8.98 -7.73 -10.47
N MET A 25 -7.94 -8.50 -10.79
CA MET A 25 -7.10 -9.12 -9.77
C MET A 25 -6.39 -8.06 -8.92
N PHE A 26 -5.85 -7.01 -9.54
CA PHE A 26 -5.19 -5.93 -8.82
C PHE A 26 -6.17 -5.06 -8.00
N GLU A 27 -7.36 -4.77 -8.54
CA GLU A 27 -8.44 -4.09 -7.82
C GLU A 27 -8.88 -4.87 -6.58
N TYR A 28 -9.05 -6.20 -6.71
CA TYR A 28 -9.37 -7.10 -5.61
C TYR A 28 -8.26 -7.08 -4.56
N TYR A 29 -7.00 -7.24 -4.97
CA TYR A 29 -5.85 -7.22 -4.07
C TYR A 29 -5.79 -5.92 -3.26
N LEU A 30 -5.85 -4.76 -3.92
CA LEU A 30 -5.82 -3.46 -3.26
C LEU A 30 -7.01 -3.26 -2.33
N GLY A 31 -8.21 -3.69 -2.74
CA GLY A 31 -9.42 -3.62 -1.91
C GLY A 31 -9.35 -4.50 -0.66
N ALA A 32 -8.92 -5.74 -0.82
CA ALA A 32 -8.77 -6.70 0.28
C ALA A 32 -7.72 -6.22 1.30
N CYS A 33 -6.55 -5.76 0.84
CA CYS A 33 -5.52 -5.20 1.72
C CYS A 33 -6.03 -3.95 2.46
N ALA A 34 -6.71 -3.02 1.77
CA ALA A 34 -7.29 -1.85 2.41
C ALA A 34 -8.30 -2.25 3.50
N GLY A 35 -9.15 -3.24 3.22
CA GLY A 35 -10.10 -3.79 4.19
C GLY A 35 -9.40 -4.41 5.41
N ALA A 36 -8.35 -5.21 5.19
CA ALA A 36 -7.60 -5.86 6.26
C ALA A 36 -6.88 -4.85 7.17
N PHE A 37 -6.31 -3.77 6.61
CA PHE A 37 -5.76 -2.67 7.40
C PHE A 37 -6.86 -1.90 8.15
N HIS A 38 -7.99 -1.61 7.49
CA HIS A 38 -9.10 -0.88 8.12
C HIS A 38 -9.72 -1.67 9.29
N ALA A 39 -9.87 -2.99 9.13
CA ALA A 39 -10.35 -3.91 10.16
C ALA A 39 -9.29 -4.24 11.23
N ARG A 40 -8.08 -3.66 11.15
CA ARG A 40 -6.94 -3.93 12.05
C ARG A 40 -6.48 -5.39 12.08
N GLN A 41 -6.81 -6.18 11.06
CA GLN A 41 -6.29 -7.52 10.88
C GLN A 41 -4.81 -7.52 10.46
N LEU A 42 -4.38 -6.46 9.78
CA LEU A 42 -2.98 -6.21 9.44
C LEU A 42 -2.47 -4.95 10.15
N GLN A 43 -1.16 -4.93 10.39
CA GLN A 43 -0.47 -3.84 11.08
C GLN A 43 0.76 -3.42 10.25
N LEU A 44 1.12 -2.14 10.30
CA LEU A 44 2.34 -1.60 9.73
C LEU A 44 3.15 -0.95 10.84
N TRP A 45 4.32 -1.49 11.14
CA TRP A 45 5.15 -1.05 12.27
C TRP A 45 6.42 -0.37 11.77
N GLN A 46 6.79 0.72 12.43
CA GLN A 46 8.11 1.33 12.31
C GLN A 46 8.84 1.11 13.64
N ALA A 47 9.84 0.24 13.64
CA ALA A 47 10.64 -0.09 14.81
C ALA A 47 12.06 0.43 14.64
N VAL A 48 12.59 1.11 15.65
CA VAL A 48 13.96 1.65 15.67
C VAL A 48 14.69 1.06 16.86
N PHE A 49 15.84 0.44 16.59
CA PHE A 49 16.71 -0.14 17.61
C PHE A 49 18.04 0.61 17.59
N PRO A 50 18.37 1.39 18.63
CA PRO A 50 19.65 2.08 18.70
C PRO A 50 20.76 1.10 19.09
N HIS A 51 21.97 1.35 18.58
CA HIS A 51 23.18 0.66 19.04
C HIS A 51 24.09 1.66 19.77
N GLY A 52 24.05 1.66 21.10
CA GLY A 52 24.98 2.42 21.94
C GLY A 52 24.79 3.95 21.96
N THR A 53 23.67 4.49 21.48
CA THR A 53 23.39 5.93 21.45
C THR A 53 22.47 6.37 22.60
N VAL A 54 22.81 7.49 23.26
CA VAL A 54 22.03 8.11 24.37
C VAL A 54 21.13 9.26 23.86
N GLY A 55 21.10 9.51 22.55
CA GLY A 55 20.33 10.58 21.92
C GLY A 55 18.85 10.22 21.67
N ARG A 56 17.98 11.23 21.63
CA ARG A 56 16.56 11.06 21.29
C ARG A 56 16.40 10.71 19.81
N TYR A 57 15.54 9.74 19.51
CA TYR A 57 15.03 9.53 18.15
C TYR A 57 13.89 10.53 17.86
N ASP A 58 14.11 11.44 16.90
CA ASP A 58 13.08 12.32 16.37
C ASP A 58 12.53 11.72 15.08
N ALA A 59 11.31 11.17 15.17
CA ALA A 59 10.66 10.55 14.04
C ALA A 59 10.20 11.60 13.01
N PRO A 60 10.35 11.33 11.70
CA PRO A 60 9.68 12.13 10.67
C PRO A 60 8.16 12.01 10.87
N ARG A 61 7.48 13.16 10.87
CA ARG A 61 6.02 13.27 11.03
C ARG A 61 5.38 13.59 9.70
#